data_AF-A0A6G1CCL9-F1
#
_entry.id   AF-A0A6G1CCL9-F1
#
_cell.length_a   1.000
_cell.length_b   1.000
_cell.length_c   1.000
_cell.angle_alpha   90.00
_cell.angle_beta   90.00
_cell.angle_gamma   90.00
#
_symmetry.space_group_name_H-M   'P 1'
#
loop_
_entity.id
_entity.type
_entity.pdbx_description
1 polymer ?
#
loop_
_entity_poly.entity_id
_entity_poly.type
_entity_poly.pdbx_seq_one_letter_code
_entity_poly.pdbx_strand_id
1 'polypeptide(L)'
;MEPASASGDPMAAHPPKVAVAEDAMDVEATAAGNSGDGRGDVRVAGVLRRFLAVQQRRAVAYSKLRRGFSEYMANGGELAFQQLCGNVTVEFNDCSKQVLEMVALLSKPEICRGDLANLLKDVQAHEREKLHLTARIQVLKKAGRPSERLVNHADCRSINMAQHVCVHVKEITEAAGTEDAEADAEYDGALKEAIQGVQEAVTSINEHMEEVRYEIDALGAEIIFKAQAKPRFIFSDEVL
;
A
#
# COMPACT_ATOMS: atom_id res chain seq x y z
N MET A 1 32.53 -24.41 35.24
CA MET A 1 33.71 -25.24 35.49
C MET A 1 33.85 -26.11 34.25
N GLU A 2 34.73 -25.71 33.32
CA GLU A 2 35.03 -26.46 32.08
C GLU A 2 35.70 -27.81 32.41
N PRO A 3 35.79 -28.71 31.41
CA PRO A 3 37.11 -28.82 30.80
C PRO A 3 37.10 -28.90 29.26
N ALA A 4 38.18 -28.34 28.72
CA ALA A 4 38.64 -28.36 27.34
C ALA A 4 38.97 -29.76 26.80
N SER A 5 38.93 -29.90 25.47
CA SER A 5 39.81 -30.81 24.73
C SER A 5 40.06 -30.23 23.34
N ALA A 6 41.32 -29.87 23.11
CA ALA A 6 41.88 -29.46 21.83
C ALA A 6 42.71 -30.61 21.25
N SER A 7 42.72 -30.76 19.91
CA SER A 7 43.95 -30.88 19.09
C SER A 7 43.68 -31.61 17.77
N GLY A 8 44.18 -31.04 16.65
CA GLY A 8 44.72 -31.82 15.53
C GLY A 8 44.33 -31.39 14.10
N ASP A 9 45.05 -30.40 13.55
CA ASP A 9 45.17 -30.10 12.10
C ASP A 9 46.36 -30.92 11.47
N PRO A 10 46.80 -30.75 10.20
CA PRO A 10 46.19 -31.18 8.93
C PRO A 10 47.23 -31.78 7.93
N MET A 11 46.84 -31.91 6.64
CA MET A 11 47.68 -31.91 5.41
C MET A 11 48.44 -33.18 4.96
N ALA A 12 48.05 -33.71 3.78
CA ALA A 12 48.81 -33.71 2.52
C ALA A 12 48.56 -34.97 1.65
N ALA A 13 48.16 -34.78 0.38
CA ALA A 13 48.76 -35.40 -0.81
C ALA A 13 47.87 -35.24 -2.08
N HIS A 14 48.41 -34.55 -3.08
CA HIS A 14 48.03 -34.59 -4.50
C HIS A 14 49.11 -35.39 -5.29
N PRO A 15 49.06 -35.52 -6.64
CA PRO A 15 48.26 -36.39 -7.53
C PRO A 15 49.21 -37.28 -8.41
N PRO A 16 48.78 -37.92 -9.54
CA PRO A 16 48.80 -37.22 -10.86
C PRO A 16 47.82 -37.71 -11.98
N LYS A 17 47.64 -36.78 -12.97
CA LYS A 17 47.36 -36.80 -14.44
C LYS A 17 47.08 -38.15 -15.15
N VAL A 18 46.26 -38.24 -16.22
CA VAL A 18 46.48 -37.73 -17.62
C VAL A 18 45.15 -37.69 -18.44
N ALA A 19 45.12 -36.79 -19.43
CA ALA A 19 44.06 -36.42 -20.38
C ALA A 19 43.87 -37.34 -21.62
N VAL A 20 42.70 -37.27 -22.28
CA VAL A 20 42.52 -37.35 -23.76
C VAL A 20 41.26 -36.55 -24.18
N ALA A 21 41.29 -35.99 -25.39
CA ALA A 21 40.41 -34.96 -25.97
C ALA A 21 39.36 -35.48 -26.99
N GLU A 22 38.50 -34.54 -27.44
CA GLU A 22 37.66 -34.52 -28.68
C GLU A 22 36.42 -35.46 -28.66
N ASP A 23 35.20 -35.07 -29.08
CA ASP A 23 34.81 -34.36 -30.29
C ASP A 23 33.34 -33.82 -30.21
N ALA A 24 33.03 -32.94 -31.17
CA ALA A 24 31.78 -32.26 -31.55
C ALA A 24 30.41 -32.76 -31.08
N MET A 25 29.49 -31.82 -30.82
CA MET A 25 28.34 -31.54 -31.70
C MET A 25 27.49 -30.37 -31.18
N ASP A 26 27.23 -29.43 -32.09
CA ASP A 26 26.18 -28.42 -32.05
C ASP A 26 24.87 -28.95 -31.46
N VAL A 27 24.37 -28.28 -30.44
CA VAL A 27 22.94 -28.21 -30.19
C VAL A 27 22.57 -26.74 -30.19
N GLU A 28 22.30 -26.24 -31.39
CA GLU A 28 21.34 -25.15 -31.54
C GLU A 28 20.06 -25.58 -30.81
N ALA A 29 19.85 -25.02 -29.62
CA ALA A 29 18.53 -24.94 -29.03
C ALA A 29 17.74 -23.93 -29.86
N THR A 30 17.33 -24.38 -31.04
CA THR A 30 16.32 -23.73 -31.87
C THR A 30 15.08 -23.52 -31.01
N ALA A 31 14.66 -22.26 -30.99
CA ALA A 31 13.42 -21.75 -30.46
C ALA A 31 12.26 -22.74 -30.61
N ALA A 32 11.98 -23.49 -29.54
CA ALA A 32 10.67 -24.06 -29.34
C ALA A 32 9.76 -22.87 -28.98
N GLY A 33 9.06 -22.39 -30.01
CA GLY A 33 8.18 -21.23 -29.94
C GLY A 33 7.35 -21.26 -28.67
N ASN A 34 7.60 -20.28 -27.79
CA ASN A 34 6.62 -19.88 -26.81
C ASN A 34 5.46 -19.29 -27.61
N SER A 35 4.58 -20.19 -28.08
CA SER A 35 3.22 -19.87 -28.49
C SER A 35 2.54 -19.36 -27.24
N GLY A 36 2.87 -18.11 -26.89
CA GLY A 36 2.47 -17.46 -25.66
C GLY A 36 0.96 -17.50 -25.61
N ASP A 37 0.46 -18.34 -24.71
CA ASP A 37 -0.95 -18.61 -24.46
C ASP A 37 -1.67 -17.27 -24.32
N GLY A 38 -2.28 -16.76 -25.41
CA GLY A 38 -2.99 -15.48 -25.39
C GLY A 38 -4.14 -15.48 -24.37
N ARG A 39 -4.53 -16.67 -23.88
CA ARG A 39 -5.43 -16.85 -22.75
C ARG A 39 -4.81 -16.38 -21.42
N GLY A 40 -3.51 -16.56 -21.23
CA GLY A 40 -2.73 -16.02 -20.11
C GLY A 40 -2.77 -14.50 -20.08
N ASP A 41 -2.45 -13.84 -21.20
CA ASP A 41 -2.44 -12.38 -21.30
C ASP A 41 -3.83 -11.77 -21.03
N VAL A 42 -4.89 -12.39 -21.58
CA VAL A 42 -6.28 -11.98 -21.32
C VAL A 42 -6.64 -12.13 -19.84
N ARG A 43 -6.19 -13.22 -19.18
CA ARG A 43 -6.40 -13.41 -17.74
C ARG A 43 -5.67 -12.34 -16.92
N VAL A 44 -4.40 -12.05 -17.24
CA VAL A 44 -3.59 -11.03 -16.54
C VAL A 44 -4.23 -9.65 -16.70
N ALA A 45 -4.55 -9.23 -17.93
CA ALA A 45 -5.22 -7.97 -18.19
C ALA A 45 -6.57 -7.88 -17.47
N GLY A 46 -7.31 -9.00 -17.38
CA GLY A 46 -8.54 -9.09 -16.61
C GLY A 46 -8.34 -8.89 -15.10
N VAL A 47 -7.26 -9.43 -14.52
CA VAL A 47 -6.90 -9.22 -13.10
C VAL A 47 -6.54 -7.75 -12.87
N LEU A 48 -5.69 -7.16 -13.72
CA LEU A 48 -5.25 -5.77 -13.58
C LEU A 48 -6.41 -4.77 -13.70
N ARG A 49 -7.36 -4.98 -14.62
CA ARG A 49 -8.57 -4.13 -14.70
C ARG A 49 -9.44 -4.21 -13.45
N ARG A 50 -9.56 -5.40 -12.83
CA ARG A 50 -10.26 -5.54 -11.54
C ARG A 50 -9.51 -4.81 -10.43
N PHE A 51 -8.18 -4.88 -10.43
CA PHE A 51 -7.36 -4.14 -9.48
C PHE A 51 -7.60 -2.62 -9.59
N LEU A 52 -7.61 -2.06 -10.81
CA LEU A 52 -7.94 -0.65 -11.03
C LEU A 52 -9.33 -0.28 -10.48
N ALA A 53 -10.34 -1.15 -10.67
CA ALA A 53 -11.68 -0.93 -10.13
C ALA A 53 -11.72 -0.96 -8.59
N VAL A 54 -10.95 -1.83 -7.96
CA VAL A 54 -10.81 -1.86 -6.49
C VAL A 54 -10.15 -0.58 -5.97
N GLN A 55 -9.10 -0.09 -6.64
CA GLN A 55 -8.44 1.15 -6.27
C GLN A 55 -9.36 2.37 -6.44
N GLN A 56 -10.22 2.39 -7.46
CA GLN A 56 -11.28 3.40 -7.59
C GLN A 56 -12.26 3.37 -6.40
N ARG A 57 -12.69 2.17 -5.96
CA ARG A 57 -13.55 2.03 -4.77
C ARG A 57 -12.87 2.58 -3.52
N ARG A 58 -11.58 2.29 -3.32
CA ARG A 58 -10.80 2.87 -2.20
C ARG A 58 -10.76 4.39 -2.26
N ALA A 59 -10.49 4.98 -3.43
CA ALA A 59 -10.49 6.44 -3.60
C ALA A 59 -11.83 7.07 -3.20
N VAL A 60 -12.95 6.44 -3.57
CA VAL A 60 -14.29 6.85 -3.15
C VAL A 60 -14.47 6.70 -1.64
N ALA A 61 -14.00 5.61 -1.03
CA ALA A 61 -14.08 5.38 0.41
C ALA A 61 -13.29 6.44 1.21
N TYR A 62 -12.05 6.77 0.79
CA TYR A 62 -11.28 7.86 1.40
C TYR A 62 -11.99 9.21 1.27
N SER A 63 -12.59 9.50 0.11
CA SER A 63 -13.34 10.74 -0.10
C SER A 63 -14.55 10.84 0.83
N LYS A 64 -15.29 9.74 0.99
CA LYS A 64 -16.41 9.64 1.94
C LYS A 64 -15.94 9.85 3.38
N LEU A 65 -14.86 9.17 3.78
CA LEU A 65 -14.28 9.29 5.11
C LEU A 65 -13.84 10.73 5.41
N ARG A 66 -13.11 11.36 4.47
CA ARG A 66 -12.67 12.75 4.60
C ARG A 66 -13.84 13.70 4.78
N ARG A 67 -14.87 13.59 3.94
CA ARG A 67 -16.07 14.42 4.02
C ARG A 67 -16.79 14.22 5.35
N GLY A 68 -17.04 12.98 5.75
CA GLY A 68 -17.74 12.71 7.00
C GLY A 68 -16.96 13.13 8.23
N PHE A 69 -15.62 13.08 8.20
CA PHE A 69 -14.80 13.65 9.27
C PHE A 69 -14.92 15.17 9.34
N SER A 70 -14.95 15.86 8.20
CA SER A 70 -15.19 17.32 8.17
C SER A 70 -16.58 17.67 8.73
N GLU A 71 -17.62 16.93 8.37
CA GLU A 71 -18.99 17.11 8.89
C GLU A 71 -19.06 16.84 10.40
N TYR A 72 -18.35 15.81 10.86
CA TYR A 72 -18.21 15.49 12.27
C TYR A 72 -17.56 16.62 13.06
N MET A 73 -16.44 17.16 12.58
CA MET A 73 -15.74 18.28 13.23
C MET A 73 -16.58 19.56 13.26
N ALA A 74 -17.46 19.78 12.27
CA ALA A 74 -18.32 20.96 12.22
C ALA A 74 -19.55 20.85 13.14
N ASN A 75 -20.16 19.66 13.22
CA ASN A 75 -21.50 19.48 13.80
C ASN A 75 -21.53 18.61 15.06
N GLY A 76 -20.42 17.97 15.45
CA GLY A 76 -20.33 17.10 16.64
C GLY A 76 -21.10 15.78 16.52
N GLY A 77 -21.50 15.36 15.32
CA GLY A 77 -22.32 14.17 15.06
C GLY A 77 -21.58 12.83 15.24
N GLU A 78 -21.21 12.50 16.49
CA GLU A 78 -20.38 11.32 16.82
C GLU A 78 -20.99 9.99 16.33
N LEU A 79 -22.29 9.75 16.55
CA LEU A 79 -22.93 8.48 16.17
C LEU A 79 -22.95 8.27 14.65
N ALA A 80 -23.28 9.31 13.88
CA ALA A 80 -23.28 9.26 12.42
C ALA A 80 -21.86 9.02 11.88
N PHE A 81 -20.86 9.64 12.49
CA PHE A 81 -19.46 9.45 12.12
C PHE A 81 -18.95 8.04 12.46
N GLN A 82 -19.29 7.50 13.62
CA GLN A 82 -18.95 6.12 13.99
C GLN A 82 -19.56 5.09 13.03
N GLN A 83 -20.83 5.28 12.63
CA GLN A 83 -21.47 4.44 11.62
C GLN A 83 -20.75 4.53 10.27
N LEU A 84 -20.37 5.74 9.85
CA LEU A 84 -19.58 5.93 8.63
C LEU A 84 -18.24 5.21 8.71
N CYS A 85 -17.52 5.32 9.83
CA CYS A 85 -16.27 4.60 10.07
C CYS A 85 -16.46 3.10 9.92
N GLY A 86 -17.49 2.52 10.54
CA GLY A 86 -17.82 1.09 10.39
C GLY A 86 -18.01 0.69 8.92
N ASN A 87 -18.82 1.45 8.17
CA ASN A 87 -19.08 1.19 6.75
C ASN A 87 -17.80 1.27 5.90
N VAL A 88 -17.00 2.31 6.11
CA VAL A 88 -15.75 2.52 5.37
C VAL A 88 -14.71 1.45 5.71
N THR A 89 -14.63 1.01 6.97
CA THR A 89 -13.77 -0.09 7.39
C THR A 89 -14.14 -1.39 6.68
N VAL A 90 -15.44 -1.69 6.54
CA VAL A 90 -15.89 -2.87 5.77
C VAL A 90 -15.44 -2.78 4.32
N GLU A 91 -15.65 -1.62 3.67
CA GLU A 91 -15.21 -1.39 2.29
C GLU A 91 -13.69 -1.56 2.10
N PHE A 92 -12.87 -1.01 3.01
CA PHE A 92 -11.42 -1.16 2.94
C PHE A 92 -10.96 -2.61 3.14
N ASN A 93 -11.62 -3.35 4.03
CA ASN A 93 -11.34 -4.76 4.25
C ASN A 93 -11.70 -5.60 3.01
N ASP A 94 -12.86 -5.37 2.41
CA ASP A 94 -13.27 -6.04 1.17
C ASP A 94 -12.29 -5.75 0.03
N CYS A 95 -11.93 -4.48 -0.18
CA CYS A 95 -10.91 -4.11 -1.16
C CYS A 95 -9.59 -4.85 -0.92
N SER A 96 -9.13 -4.92 0.34
CA SER A 96 -7.88 -5.60 0.70
C SER A 96 -7.91 -7.10 0.42
N LYS A 97 -9.03 -7.77 0.71
CA LYS A 97 -9.21 -9.19 0.40
C LYS A 97 -9.14 -9.44 -1.10
N GLN A 98 -9.83 -8.62 -1.90
CA GLN A 98 -9.81 -8.75 -3.36
C GLN A 98 -8.40 -8.53 -3.92
N VAL A 99 -7.64 -7.56 -3.43
CA VAL A 99 -6.23 -7.37 -3.86
C VAL A 99 -5.37 -8.58 -3.51
N LEU A 100 -5.51 -9.15 -2.31
CA LEU A 100 -4.76 -10.34 -1.92
C LEU A 100 -5.10 -11.57 -2.77
N GLU A 101 -6.36 -11.74 -3.14
CA GLU A 101 -6.78 -12.78 -4.09
C GLU A 101 -6.14 -12.56 -5.46
N MET A 102 -6.08 -11.32 -5.95
CA MET A 102 -5.42 -10.98 -7.22
C MET A 102 -3.91 -11.24 -7.17
N VAL A 103 -3.24 -10.88 -6.07
CA VAL A 103 -1.83 -11.19 -5.83
C VAL A 103 -1.58 -12.70 -5.87
N ALA A 104 -2.43 -13.48 -5.19
CA ALA A 104 -2.33 -14.93 -5.19
C ALA A 104 -2.53 -15.52 -6.60
N LEU A 105 -3.48 -15.00 -7.38
CA LEU A 105 -3.71 -15.40 -8.77
C LEU A 105 -2.49 -15.14 -9.65
N LEU A 106 -1.91 -13.93 -9.59
CA LEU A 106 -0.75 -13.54 -10.40
C LEU A 106 0.50 -14.37 -10.04
N SER A 107 0.60 -14.81 -8.78
CA SER A 107 1.69 -15.64 -8.28
C SER A 107 1.57 -17.12 -8.67
N LYS A 108 0.45 -17.54 -9.25
CA LYS A 108 0.26 -18.95 -9.64
C LYS A 108 1.21 -19.35 -10.77
N PRO A 109 1.73 -20.59 -10.80
CA PRO A 109 2.66 -21.05 -11.84
C PRO A 109 2.09 -20.94 -13.26
N GLU A 110 0.77 -21.05 -13.43
CA GLU A 110 0.11 -20.95 -14.74
C GLU A 110 -0.01 -19.52 -15.27
N ILE A 111 0.20 -18.51 -14.41
CA ILE A 111 0.23 -17.09 -14.79
C ILE A 111 1.66 -16.56 -14.76
N CYS A 112 2.44 -16.94 -13.75
CA CYS A 112 3.86 -16.61 -13.58
C CYS A 112 4.16 -15.10 -13.71
N ARG A 113 3.28 -14.25 -13.17
CA ARG A 113 3.45 -12.78 -13.14
C ARG A 113 3.75 -12.30 -11.73
N GLY A 114 4.84 -12.84 -11.17
CA GLY A 114 5.32 -12.48 -9.83
C GLY A 114 5.73 -11.02 -9.70
N ASP A 115 6.17 -10.41 -10.80
CA ASP A 115 6.42 -8.97 -10.95
C ASP A 115 5.17 -8.16 -10.61
N LEU A 116 4.05 -8.44 -11.27
CA LEU A 116 2.78 -7.76 -11.03
C LEU A 116 2.21 -8.09 -9.65
N ALA A 117 2.43 -9.31 -9.16
CA ALA A 117 2.04 -9.68 -7.81
C ALA A 117 2.77 -8.82 -6.75
N ASN A 118 4.04 -8.50 -6.97
CA ASN A 118 4.81 -7.63 -6.08
C ASN A 118 4.35 -6.17 -6.21
N LEU A 119 4.14 -5.68 -7.44
CA LEU A 119 3.57 -4.35 -7.69
C LEU A 119 2.26 -4.12 -6.91
N LEU A 120 1.35 -5.11 -6.93
CA LEU A 120 0.08 -5.04 -6.19
C LEU A 120 0.29 -5.09 -4.66
N LYS A 121 1.31 -5.79 -4.16
CA LYS A 121 1.67 -5.79 -2.72
C LYS A 121 2.22 -4.43 -2.30
N ASP A 122 3.01 -3.78 -3.15
CA ASP A 122 3.58 -2.46 -2.86
C ASP A 122 2.48 -1.41 -2.76
N VAL A 123 1.51 -1.43 -3.69
CA VAL A 123 0.29 -0.61 -3.55
C VAL A 123 -0.47 -0.93 -2.26
N GLN A 124 -0.59 -2.21 -1.89
CA GLN A 124 -1.26 -2.60 -0.65
C GLN A 124 -0.53 -2.09 0.61
N ALA A 125 0.81 -2.04 0.58
CA ALA A 125 1.62 -1.49 1.67
C ALA A 125 1.41 0.02 1.81
N HIS A 126 1.47 0.76 0.71
CA HIS A 126 1.20 2.20 0.71
C HIS A 126 -0.25 2.52 1.10
N GLU A 127 -1.23 1.69 0.72
CA GLU A 127 -2.62 1.86 1.13
C GLU A 127 -2.80 1.66 2.64
N ARG A 128 -2.09 0.68 3.23
CA ARG A 128 -2.08 0.48 4.69
C ARG A 128 -1.49 1.70 5.41
N GLU A 129 -0.35 2.20 4.93
CA GLU A 129 0.32 3.37 5.48
C GLU A 129 -0.56 4.63 5.38
N LYS A 130 -1.11 4.89 4.19
CA LYS A 130 -2.03 6.01 3.94
C LYS A 130 -3.24 5.96 4.88
N LEU A 131 -3.86 4.81 5.07
CA LEU A 131 -5.00 4.67 5.97
C LEU A 131 -4.59 4.93 7.42
N HIS A 132 -3.46 4.39 7.86
CA HIS A 132 -2.92 4.60 9.21
C HIS A 132 -2.64 6.09 9.48
N LEU A 133 -1.94 6.77 8.57
CA LEU A 133 -1.63 8.18 8.70
C LEU A 133 -2.88 9.06 8.60
N THR A 134 -3.85 8.68 7.76
CA THR A 134 -5.17 9.35 7.71
C THR A 134 -5.88 9.28 9.07
N ALA A 135 -5.87 8.11 9.71
CA ALA A 135 -6.44 7.95 11.06
C ALA A 135 -5.66 8.78 12.10
N ARG A 136 -4.32 8.80 12.03
CA ARG A 136 -3.48 9.63 12.90
C ARG A 136 -3.81 11.11 12.77
N ILE A 137 -3.98 11.63 11.56
CA ILE A 137 -4.41 13.01 11.31
C ILE A 137 -5.77 13.28 11.95
N GLN A 138 -6.73 12.36 11.83
CA GLN A 138 -8.05 12.53 12.43
C GLN A 138 -7.99 12.58 13.96
N VAL A 139 -7.19 11.70 14.58
CA VAL A 139 -6.99 11.68 16.04
C VAL A 139 -6.34 12.98 16.50
N LEU A 140 -5.29 13.45 15.83
CA LEU A 140 -4.64 14.73 16.14
C LEU A 140 -5.64 15.89 16.03
N LYS A 141 -6.36 16.00 14.92
CA LYS A 141 -7.35 17.06 14.71
C LYS A 141 -8.49 17.04 15.72
N LYS A 142 -8.96 15.84 16.13
CA LYS A 142 -9.99 15.70 17.16
C LYS A 142 -9.46 16.09 18.54
N ALA A 143 -8.20 15.78 18.86
CA ALA A 143 -7.57 16.19 20.11
C ALA A 143 -7.36 17.72 20.18
N GLY A 144 -7.24 18.38 19.03
CA GLY A 144 -7.01 19.82 18.94
C GLY A 144 -5.61 20.22 19.39
N ARG A 145 -5.25 21.47 19.06
CA ARG A 145 -3.99 22.09 19.47
C ARG A 145 -3.95 22.22 21.00
N PRO A 146 -2.89 21.81 21.71
CA PRO A 146 -2.83 21.85 23.16
C PRO A 146 -3.21 23.21 23.76
N SER A 147 -2.69 24.30 23.20
CA SER A 147 -3.00 25.68 23.63
C SER A 147 -4.44 26.13 23.38
N GLU A 148 -5.17 25.47 22.48
CA GLU A 148 -6.57 25.80 22.12
C GLU A 148 -7.59 24.93 22.86
N ARG A 149 -7.13 23.94 23.65
CA ARG A 149 -8.04 23.09 24.43
C ARG A 149 -8.72 23.95 25.50
N LEU A 150 -10.06 23.95 25.48
CA LEU A 150 -10.86 24.67 26.45
C LEU A 150 -10.44 24.29 27.87
N VAL A 151 -10.12 25.30 28.66
CA VAL A 151 -9.89 25.18 30.09
C VAL A 151 -11.18 24.70 30.75
N ASN A 152 -11.16 23.47 31.28
CA ASN A 152 -12.33 22.87 31.90
C ASN A 152 -12.61 23.51 33.27
N HIS A 153 -13.65 24.35 33.36
CA HIS A 153 -14.10 24.95 34.62
C HIS A 153 -15.09 24.06 35.40
N ALA A 154 -15.29 22.79 35.02
CA ALA A 154 -16.22 21.88 35.73
C ALA A 154 -15.87 21.72 37.23
N ASP A 155 -14.58 21.86 37.58
CA ASP A 155 -14.10 21.80 38.97
C ASP A 155 -13.99 23.19 39.65
N CYS A 156 -14.30 24.27 38.94
CA CYS A 156 -14.35 25.62 39.49
C CYS A 156 -15.65 25.85 40.27
N ARG A 157 -15.66 25.47 41.56
CA ARG A 157 -16.79 25.68 42.49
C ARG A 157 -16.90 27.12 43.03
N SER A 158 -16.85 28.15 42.18
CA SER A 158 -17.10 29.52 42.64
C SER A 158 -18.50 29.99 42.23
N ILE A 159 -19.34 30.27 43.22
CA ILE A 159 -20.71 30.79 43.04
C ILE A 159 -20.71 32.26 42.56
N ASN A 160 -19.57 32.95 42.69
CA ASN A 160 -19.47 34.38 42.41
C ASN A 160 -18.43 34.67 41.30
N MET A 161 -18.91 34.91 40.08
CA MET A 161 -18.04 35.13 38.91
C MET A 161 -17.16 36.39 39.01
N ALA A 162 -17.52 37.36 39.85
CA ALA A 162 -16.79 38.62 40.01
C ALA A 162 -15.51 38.52 40.86
N GLN A 163 -15.31 37.41 41.58
CA GLN A 163 -14.15 37.20 42.48
C GLN A 163 -13.46 35.85 42.25
N HIS A 164 -13.82 35.13 41.19
CA HIS A 164 -13.23 33.83 40.90
C HIS A 164 -11.82 34.00 40.35
N VAL A 165 -10.82 33.74 41.20
CA VAL A 165 -9.48 33.39 40.74
C VAL A 165 -9.56 31.95 40.27
N CYS A 166 -9.64 31.76 38.96
CA CYS A 166 -9.66 30.42 38.41
C CYS A 166 -8.34 29.72 38.73
N VAL A 167 -8.40 28.56 39.37
CA VAL A 167 -7.22 27.69 39.58
C VAL A 167 -6.56 27.31 38.24
N HIS A 168 -7.34 27.31 37.16
CA HIS A 168 -6.84 27.07 35.81
C HIS A 168 -6.33 28.32 35.07
N VAL A 169 -6.53 29.53 35.63
CA VAL A 169 -5.66 30.66 35.26
C VAL A 169 -4.36 30.40 36.00
N LYS A 170 -3.52 29.54 35.40
CA LYS A 170 -2.13 29.43 35.82
C LYS A 170 -1.55 30.84 35.74
N GLU A 171 -0.79 31.27 36.73
CA GLU A 171 0.13 32.39 36.52
C GLU A 171 0.90 32.07 35.23
N ILE A 172 0.91 33.02 34.29
CA ILE A 172 1.69 32.90 33.06
C ILE A 172 3.15 33.04 33.49
N THR A 173 3.71 31.94 33.96
CA THR A 173 5.12 31.80 34.25
C THR A 173 5.83 31.48 32.93
N GLU A 174 7.08 31.93 32.78
CA GLU A 174 7.89 31.60 31.61
C GLU A 174 7.95 30.08 31.39
N ALA A 175 8.06 29.30 32.47
CA ALA A 175 8.07 27.84 32.42
C ALA A 175 6.77 27.23 31.83
N ALA A 176 5.59 27.72 32.24
CA ALA A 176 4.32 27.25 31.69
C ALA A 176 4.12 27.67 30.23
N GLY A 177 4.59 28.88 29.86
CA GLY A 177 4.55 29.34 28.47
C GLY A 177 5.50 28.57 27.55
N THR A 178 6.67 28.16 28.05
CA THR A 178 7.61 27.30 27.31
C THR A 178 7.04 25.89 27.12
N GLU A 179 6.41 25.31 28.15
CA GLU A 179 5.77 23.98 28.07
C GLU A 179 4.66 23.94 27.01
N ASP A 180 3.76 24.93 27.00
CA ASP A 180 2.68 25.00 26.00
C ASP A 180 3.23 25.20 24.58
N ALA A 181 4.30 25.98 24.42
CA ALA A 181 4.94 26.20 23.11
C ALA A 181 5.62 24.92 22.59
N GLU A 182 6.25 24.13 23.44
CA GLU A 182 6.84 22.84 23.09
C GLU A 182 5.76 21.83 22.68
N ALA A 183 4.67 21.75 23.44
CA ALA A 183 3.55 20.86 23.14
C ALA A 183 2.86 21.22 21.81
N ASP A 184 2.70 22.51 21.53
CA ASP A 184 2.17 23.00 20.25
C ASP A 184 3.10 22.66 19.08
N ALA A 185 4.42 22.82 19.26
CA ALA A 185 5.40 22.48 18.24
C ALA A 185 5.42 20.97 17.93
N GLU A 186 5.28 20.12 18.95
CA GLU A 186 5.16 18.67 18.78
C GLU A 186 3.87 18.30 18.02
N TYR A 187 2.74 18.92 18.39
CA TYR A 187 1.47 18.72 17.70
C TYR A 187 1.56 19.11 16.21
N ASP A 188 2.08 20.31 15.92
CA ASP A 188 2.22 20.81 14.55
C ASP A 188 3.19 19.96 13.74
N GLY A 189 4.29 19.52 14.36
CA GLY A 189 5.27 18.60 13.78
C GLY A 189 4.62 17.26 13.41
N ALA A 190 3.95 16.61 14.36
CA ALA A 190 3.29 15.33 14.15
C ALA A 190 2.18 15.41 13.07
N LEU A 191 1.43 16.51 13.05
CA LEU A 191 0.40 16.73 12.03
C LEU A 191 1.00 16.91 10.65
N LYS A 192 2.08 17.70 10.54
CA LYS A 192 2.81 17.92 9.28
C LYS A 192 3.42 16.63 8.75
N GLU A 193 4.09 15.85 9.59
CA GLU A 193 4.66 14.55 9.22
C GLU A 193 3.59 13.59 8.70
N ALA A 194 2.45 13.50 9.40
CA ALA A 194 1.37 12.62 8.97
C ALA A 194 0.76 13.05 7.63
N ILE A 195 0.61 14.36 7.39
CA ILE A 195 0.14 14.89 6.10
C ILE A 195 1.14 14.58 4.98
N GLN A 196 2.42 14.81 5.23
CA GLN A 196 3.49 14.55 4.27
C GLN A 196 3.54 13.06 3.91
N GLY A 197 3.48 12.16 4.89
CA GLY A 197 3.47 10.72 4.63
C GLY A 197 2.22 10.25 3.87
N VAL A 198 1.05 10.88 4.08
CA VAL A 198 -0.13 10.61 3.23
C VAL A 198 0.11 11.03 1.78
N GLN A 199 0.76 12.17 1.56
CA GLN A 199 1.08 12.65 0.20
C GLN A 199 2.07 11.73 -0.50
N GLU A 200 3.12 11.29 0.20
CA GLU A 200 4.10 10.32 -0.30
C GLU A 200 3.44 9.01 -0.69
N ALA A 201 2.64 8.42 0.21
CA ALA A 201 1.91 7.19 -0.09
C ALA A 201 0.96 7.36 -1.29
N VAL A 202 0.29 8.52 -1.44
CA VAL A 202 -0.56 8.80 -2.60
C VAL A 202 0.25 8.89 -3.90
N THR A 203 1.40 9.55 -3.88
CA THR A 203 2.30 9.65 -5.03
C THR A 203 2.76 8.26 -5.45
N SER A 204 3.28 7.46 -4.52
CA SER A 204 3.72 6.09 -4.82
C SER A 204 2.56 5.22 -5.32
N ILE A 205 1.37 5.30 -4.73
CA ILE A 205 0.20 4.57 -5.26
C ILE A 205 -0.08 4.99 -6.71
N ASN A 206 -0.05 6.29 -7.03
CA ASN A 206 -0.36 6.76 -8.38
C ASN A 206 0.67 6.32 -9.42
N GLU A 207 1.95 6.27 -9.05
CA GLU A 207 3.05 5.77 -9.90
C GLU A 207 2.83 4.29 -10.23
N HIS A 208 2.65 3.43 -9.24
CA HIS A 208 2.36 2.01 -9.46
C HIS A 208 1.05 1.80 -10.24
N MET A 209 0.06 2.66 -10.04
CA MET A 209 -1.20 2.61 -10.79
C MET A 209 -1.02 2.98 -12.26
N GLU A 210 -0.06 3.83 -12.59
CA GLU A 210 0.32 4.13 -13.97
C GLU A 210 1.05 2.94 -14.60
N GLU A 211 1.96 2.28 -13.87
CA GLU A 211 2.60 1.04 -14.33
C GLU A 211 1.57 -0.05 -14.67
N VAL A 212 0.55 -0.22 -13.83
CA VAL A 212 -0.57 -1.14 -14.12
C VAL A 212 -1.31 -0.75 -15.41
N ARG A 213 -1.51 0.55 -15.67
CA ARG A 213 -2.16 1.02 -16.91
C ARG A 213 -1.31 0.71 -18.13
N TYR A 214 -0.01 1.00 -18.08
CA TYR A 214 0.91 0.66 -19.17
C TYR A 214 0.95 -0.84 -19.45
N GLU A 215 0.95 -1.67 -18.41
CA GLU A 215 0.93 -3.11 -18.58
C GLU A 215 -0.38 -3.59 -19.26
N ILE A 216 -1.53 -3.05 -18.88
CA ILE A 216 -2.80 -3.38 -19.53
C ILE A 216 -2.76 -3.01 -21.02
N ASP A 217 -2.19 -1.87 -21.37
CA ASP A 217 -2.08 -1.40 -22.75
C ASP A 217 -1.12 -2.28 -23.56
N ALA A 218 0.03 -2.64 -23.00
CA ALA A 218 0.99 -3.57 -23.61
C ALA A 218 0.36 -4.94 -23.88
N LEU A 219 -0.31 -5.52 -22.87
CA LEU A 219 -1.03 -6.78 -23.01
C LEU A 219 -2.16 -6.67 -24.06
N GLY A 220 -2.85 -5.53 -24.10
CA GLY A 220 -3.88 -5.24 -25.10
C GLY A 220 -3.34 -5.26 -26.53
N ALA A 221 -2.21 -4.60 -26.76
CA ALA A 221 -1.53 -4.58 -28.06
C ALA A 221 -1.09 -5.98 -28.50
N GLU A 222 -0.51 -6.76 -27.59
CA GLU A 222 -0.09 -8.14 -27.83
C GLU A 222 -1.27 -9.05 -28.20
N ILE A 223 -2.40 -8.91 -27.49
CA ILE A 223 -3.62 -9.67 -27.79
C ILE A 223 -4.14 -9.35 -29.20
N ILE A 224 -4.15 -8.07 -29.58
CA ILE A 224 -4.61 -7.61 -30.90
C ILE A 224 -3.68 -8.14 -32.00
N PHE A 225 -2.36 -8.00 -31.80
CA PHE A 225 -1.35 -8.48 -32.75
C PHE A 225 -1.50 -10.00 -32.97
N LYS A 226 -1.62 -10.79 -31.90
CA LYS A 226 -1.85 -12.24 -31.98
C LYS A 226 -3.16 -12.60 -32.67
N ALA A 227 -4.21 -11.80 -32.52
CA ALA A 227 -5.49 -12.02 -33.20
C ALA A 227 -5.40 -11.77 -34.71
N GLN A 228 -4.59 -10.80 -35.14
CA GLN A 228 -4.37 -10.47 -36.55
C GLN A 228 -3.39 -11.43 -37.24
N ALA A 229 -2.43 -11.98 -36.51
CA ALA A 229 -1.42 -12.91 -37.02
C ALA A 229 -1.96 -14.34 -37.27
N LYS A 230 -3.18 -14.68 -36.81
CA LYS A 230 -3.80 -15.98 -37.12
C LYS A 230 -4.31 -15.97 -38.57
N PRO A 231 -3.78 -16.81 -39.48
CA PRO A 231 -4.29 -16.87 -40.84
C PRO A 231 -5.76 -17.29 -40.81
N ARG A 232 -6.64 -16.45 -41.37
CA ARG A 232 -7.99 -16.85 -41.75
C ARG A 232 -7.85 -17.83 -42.92
N PHE A 233 -7.73 -19.12 -42.64
CA PHE A 233 -7.95 -20.15 -43.65
C PHE A 233 -9.42 -20.07 -44.08
N ILE A 234 -9.67 -19.35 -45.17
CA ILE A 234 -10.92 -19.46 -45.92
C ILE A 234 -10.75 -20.72 -46.78
N PHE A 235 -11.30 -21.84 -46.32
CA PHE A 235 -11.58 -22.95 -47.23
C PHE A 235 -12.75 -22.52 -48.11
N SER A 236 -12.44 -22.13 -49.34
CA SER A 236 -13.44 -22.09 -50.41
C SER A 236 -13.58 -23.53 -50.94
N ASP A 237 -14.49 -24.30 -50.34
CA ASP A 237 -14.99 -25.51 -50.97
C ASP A 237 -15.99 -25.10 -52.07
N GLU A 238 -15.46 -24.75 -53.23
CA GLU A 238 -16.17 -24.80 -54.52
C GLU A 238 -15.39 -25.73 -55.45
N VAL A 239 -15.40 -27.04 -55.11
CA VAL A 239 -15.26 -28.11 -56.11
C VAL A 239 -16.13 -29.29 -55.65
N LEU A 240 -17.38 -29.31 -56.11
CA LEU A 240 -18.07 -30.46 -56.71
C LEU A 240 -19.50 -30.06 -57.13
#